data_AF-A0A4P8XIF5-F1
#
_entry.id   AF-A0A4P8XIF5-F1
#
_cell.length_a   1.000
_cell.length_b   1.000
_cell.length_c   1.000
_cell.angle_alpha   90.00
_cell.angle_beta   90.00
_cell.angle_gamma   90.00
#
_symmetry.space_group_name_H-M   'P 1'
#
loop_
_entity.id
_entity.type
_entity.pdbx_description
1 polymer ?
#
loop_
_entity_poly.entity_id
_entity_poly.type
_entity_poly.pdbx_seq_one_letter_code
_entity_poly.pdbx_strand_id
1 'polypeptide(L)'
;MFQAGSQVMIRDEHMPGMKGAKATVAGAYETVVYTVSYTPVAGGDEVTNHKWVIHEEIQDAGSDPLKAGTTVVLTADHMPGMKGAKATVDSAHSTTVYMIDFLPTTGGAMVKNHQWVTENELSPL
;
A
#
# COMPACT_ATOMS: atom_id res chain seq x y z
N MET A 1 1.29 -9.03 -15.05
CA MET A 1 2.15 -7.92 -14.65
C MET A 1 1.85 -6.70 -15.52
N PHE A 2 1.77 -5.51 -14.92
CA PHE A 2 1.62 -4.25 -15.64
C PHE A 2 2.93 -3.46 -15.65
N GLN A 3 3.34 -2.92 -16.80
CA GLN A 3 4.55 -2.10 -16.88
C GLN A 3 4.24 -0.64 -16.52
N ALA A 4 5.26 0.14 -16.15
CA ALA A 4 5.10 1.59 -16.03
C ALA A 4 4.52 2.18 -17.34
N GLY A 5 3.56 3.10 -17.20
CA GLY A 5 2.79 3.67 -18.30
C GLY A 5 1.54 2.85 -18.72
N SER A 6 1.38 1.62 -18.23
CA SER A 6 0.16 0.83 -18.50
C SER A 6 -1.07 1.51 -17.91
N GLN A 7 -2.18 1.48 -18.63
CA GLN A 7 -3.47 1.85 -18.08
C GLN A 7 -4.20 0.61 -17.54
N VAL A 8 -4.79 0.75 -16.37
CA VAL A 8 -5.45 -0.34 -15.62
C VAL A 8 -6.75 0.16 -14.97
N MET A 9 -7.59 -0.78 -14.54
CA MET A 9 -8.73 -0.50 -13.66
C MET A 9 -8.46 -1.05 -12.26
N ILE A 10 -8.74 -0.24 -11.24
CA ILE A 10 -8.62 -0.65 -9.84
C ILE A 10 -9.86 -1.48 -9.45
N ARG A 11 -9.65 -2.66 -8.86
CA ARG A 11 -10.71 -3.60 -8.45
C ARG A 11 -11.10 -3.51 -6.98
N ASP A 12 -10.15 -3.11 -6.13
CA ASP A 12 -10.31 -3.05 -4.68
C ASP A 12 -10.40 -1.59 -4.18
N GLU A 13 -10.93 -1.42 -2.97
CA GLU A 13 -11.10 -0.11 -2.33
C GLU A 13 -10.33 -0.07 -1.02
N HIS A 14 -9.16 0.58 -1.00
CA HIS A 14 -8.42 0.85 0.23
C HIS A 14 -8.82 2.22 0.83
N MET A 15 -9.18 3.16 -0.04
CA MET A 15 -9.78 4.44 0.31
C MET A 15 -10.94 4.77 -0.65
N PRO A 16 -11.92 5.59 -0.21
CA PRO A 16 -13.07 5.95 -1.04
C PRO A 16 -12.67 6.48 -2.41
N GLY A 17 -13.32 5.96 -3.45
CA GLY A 17 -13.14 6.42 -4.82
C GLY A 17 -12.05 5.70 -5.61
N MET A 18 -11.37 4.71 -5.02
CA MET A 18 -10.43 3.84 -5.75
C MET A 18 -11.13 2.86 -6.67
N LYS A 19 -12.10 2.11 -6.15
CA LYS A 19 -12.71 1.00 -6.89
C LYS A 19 -13.39 1.48 -8.17
N GLY A 20 -13.03 0.86 -9.28
CA GLY A 20 -13.50 1.21 -10.62
C GLY A 20 -12.80 2.42 -11.24
N ALA A 21 -11.89 3.09 -10.53
CA ALA A 21 -11.10 4.17 -11.10
C ALA A 21 -10.17 3.63 -12.19
N LYS A 22 -10.02 4.42 -13.27
CA LYS A 22 -8.93 4.21 -14.23
C LYS A 22 -7.65 4.77 -13.63
N ALA A 23 -6.59 3.99 -13.73
CA ALA A 23 -5.28 4.36 -13.20
C ALA A 23 -4.18 4.17 -14.26
N THR A 24 -3.07 4.89 -14.08
CA THR A 24 -1.82 4.68 -14.82
C THR A 24 -0.77 4.16 -13.86
N VAL A 25 -0.08 3.08 -14.23
CA VAL A 25 1.02 2.54 -13.44
C VAL A 25 2.21 3.49 -13.53
N ALA A 26 2.61 4.07 -12.39
CA ALA A 26 3.79 4.94 -12.28
C ALA A 26 5.07 4.12 -12.02
N GLY A 27 4.94 2.99 -11.33
CA GLY A 27 6.05 2.06 -11.08
C GLY A 27 5.54 0.66 -10.71
N ALA A 28 6.37 -0.35 -10.94
CA ALA A 28 6.10 -1.75 -10.63
C ALA A 28 7.33 -2.36 -9.94
N TYR A 29 7.14 -3.01 -8.80
CA TYR A 29 8.22 -3.49 -7.94
C TYR A 29 7.89 -4.88 -7.41
N GLU A 30 8.85 -5.79 -7.46
CA GLU A 30 8.77 -7.08 -6.75
C GLU A 30 9.29 -6.88 -5.32
N THR A 31 8.46 -7.21 -4.33
CA THR A 31 8.81 -7.08 -2.90
C THR A 31 7.91 -8.00 -2.06
N VAL A 32 8.11 -8.00 -0.74
CA VAL A 32 7.15 -8.54 0.21
C VAL A 32 6.19 -7.44 0.64
N VAL A 33 4.89 -7.68 0.47
CA VAL A 33 3.86 -6.81 1.02
C VAL A 33 3.41 -7.31 2.38
N TYR A 34 3.08 -6.35 3.24
CA TYR A 34 2.53 -6.59 4.56
C TYR A 34 1.18 -5.90 4.71
N THR A 35 0.24 -6.61 5.32
CA THR A 35 -0.83 -5.92 6.03
C THR A 35 -0.38 -5.67 7.45
N VAL A 36 -0.66 -4.46 7.98
CA VAL A 36 -0.19 -4.05 9.29
C VAL A 36 -1.30 -3.37 10.10
N SER A 37 -1.25 -3.55 11.42
CA SER A 37 -2.11 -2.85 12.38
C SER A 37 -1.26 -1.96 13.28
N TYR A 38 -1.64 -0.69 13.47
CA TYR A 38 -0.86 0.28 14.23
C TYR A 38 -1.71 1.42 14.79
N THR A 39 -1.24 2.01 15.88
CA THR A 39 -1.75 3.29 16.38
C THR A 39 -0.87 4.43 15.84
N PRO A 40 -1.44 5.49 15.23
CA PRO A 40 -0.66 6.61 14.72
C PRO A 40 0.19 7.28 15.82
N VAL A 41 1.37 7.78 15.48
CA VAL A 41 2.31 8.36 16.48
C VAL A 41 1.75 9.59 17.21
N ALA A 42 0.79 10.30 16.59
CA ALA A 42 0.10 11.44 17.20
C ALA A 42 -1.05 11.03 18.14
N GLY A 43 -1.27 9.72 18.33
CA GLY A 43 -2.48 9.17 18.93
C GLY A 43 -3.65 9.11 17.95
N GLY A 44 -4.80 8.65 18.42
CA GLY A 44 -6.01 8.43 17.62
C GLY A 44 -6.44 6.96 17.62
N ASP A 45 -7.41 6.65 16.77
CA ASP A 45 -7.92 5.29 16.63
C ASP A 45 -6.87 4.38 15.99
N GLU A 46 -6.88 3.12 16.40
CA GLU A 46 -6.03 2.10 15.79
C GLU A 46 -6.46 1.85 14.34
N VAL A 47 -5.48 1.89 13.44
CA VAL A 47 -5.65 1.45 12.05
C VAL A 47 -5.41 -0.05 12.03
N THR A 48 -6.39 -0.83 11.59
CA THR A 48 -6.30 -2.29 11.56
C THR A 48 -6.23 -2.80 10.12
N ASN A 49 -5.40 -3.82 9.90
CA ASN A 49 -5.24 -4.50 8.60
C ASN A 49 -5.00 -3.53 7.42
N HIS A 50 -4.17 -2.51 7.65
CA HIS A 50 -3.80 -1.53 6.64
C HIS A 50 -3.10 -2.20 5.46
N LYS A 51 -3.58 -1.90 4.25
CA LYS A 51 -2.98 -2.31 2.97
C LYS A 51 -2.41 -1.08 2.28
N TRP A 52 -1.15 -1.08 1.85
CA TRP A 52 -0.08 -2.06 2.14
C TRP A 52 1.14 -1.26 2.58
N VAL A 53 2.04 -1.91 3.32
CA VAL A 53 3.42 -1.45 3.43
C VAL A 53 4.35 -2.50 2.83
N ILE A 54 5.47 -2.09 2.25
CA ILE A 54 6.45 -3.01 1.65
C ILE A 54 7.66 -3.24 2.57
N HIS A 55 8.47 -4.25 2.27
CA HIS A 55 9.65 -4.61 3.08
C HIS A 55 10.62 -3.44 3.26
N GLU A 56 10.82 -2.66 2.21
CA GLU A 56 11.69 -1.48 2.16
C GLU A 56 11.14 -0.30 2.99
N GLU A 57 9.88 -0.38 3.43
CA GLU A 57 9.20 0.63 4.26
C GLU A 57 9.15 0.25 5.75
N ILE A 58 9.91 -0.78 6.14
CA ILE A 58 10.02 -1.22 7.52
C ILE A 58 11.46 -0.99 7.99
N GLN A 59 11.59 -0.31 9.13
CA GLN A 59 12.89 -0.01 9.70
C GLN A 59 13.64 -1.30 10.05
N ASP A 60 14.90 -1.39 9.60
CA ASP A 60 15.82 -2.50 9.94
C ASP A 60 15.26 -3.90 9.63
N ALA A 61 14.41 -4.03 8.59
CA ALA A 61 13.70 -5.26 8.25
C ALA A 61 14.62 -6.45 7.87
N GLY A 62 15.87 -6.17 7.51
CA GLY A 62 16.83 -7.18 7.05
C GLY A 62 16.55 -7.59 5.61
N SER A 63 16.78 -8.87 5.29
CA SER A 63 16.52 -9.46 3.97
C SER A 63 15.39 -10.47 3.96
N ASP A 64 15.08 -11.05 5.13
CA ASP A 64 14.14 -12.15 5.24
C ASP A 64 12.72 -11.61 5.49
N PRO A 65 11.69 -12.19 4.85
CA PRO A 65 10.30 -11.78 5.09
C PRO A 65 9.91 -11.88 6.58
N LEU A 66 9.35 -10.80 7.11
CA LEU A 66 8.84 -10.73 8.49
C LEU A 66 7.59 -11.60 8.66
N LYS A 67 7.44 -12.23 9.84
CA LYS A 67 6.32 -13.13 10.14
C LYS A 67 5.14 -12.38 10.74
N ALA A 68 3.93 -12.91 10.58
CA ALA A 68 2.76 -12.44 11.29
C ALA A 68 2.98 -12.42 12.81
N GLY A 69 2.47 -11.39 13.49
CA GLY A 69 2.68 -11.11 14.92
C GLY A 69 4.00 -10.39 15.24
N THR A 70 4.89 -10.17 14.26
CA THR A 70 6.12 -9.40 14.47
C THR A 70 5.79 -7.92 14.69
N THR A 71 6.35 -7.32 15.73
CA THR A 71 6.28 -5.87 15.94
C THR A 71 7.42 -5.17 15.21
N VAL A 72 7.10 -4.14 14.45
CA VAL A 72 8.02 -3.38 13.59
C VAL A 72 7.85 -1.88 13.76
N VAL A 73 8.78 -1.09 13.22
CA VAL A 73 8.63 0.38 13.10
C VAL A 73 8.50 0.73 11.62
N LEU A 74 7.45 1.47 11.27
CA LEU A 74 7.18 1.86 9.89
C LEU A 74 8.03 3.09 9.49
N THR A 75 8.66 3.04 8.33
CA THR A 75 9.27 4.21 7.68
C THR A 75 8.38 4.81 6.57
N ALA A 76 7.33 4.08 6.16
CA ALA A 76 6.26 4.59 5.30
C ALA A 76 5.59 5.84 5.88
N ASP A 77 5.12 6.71 4.99
CA ASP A 77 4.43 7.96 5.32
C ASP A 77 3.20 8.17 4.42
N HIS A 78 2.43 7.10 4.19
CA HIS A 78 1.29 7.13 3.27
C HIS A 78 0.14 7.99 3.81
N MET A 79 0.03 8.11 5.13
CA MET A 79 -0.97 8.92 5.83
C MET A 79 -0.41 9.52 7.12
N PRO A 80 -0.95 10.66 7.58
CA PRO A 80 -0.48 11.32 8.79
C PRO A 80 -0.40 10.38 9.99
N GLY A 81 0.78 10.36 10.63
CA GLY A 81 1.02 9.59 11.84
C GLY A 81 1.47 8.14 11.62
N MET A 82 1.63 7.70 10.36
CA MET A 82 2.18 6.38 10.03
C MET A 82 3.69 6.29 10.29
N LYS A 83 4.44 7.29 9.84
CA LYS A 83 5.90 7.28 9.94
C LYS A 83 6.36 7.25 11.40
N GLY A 84 7.16 6.25 11.73
CA GLY A 84 7.65 5.99 13.09
C GLY A 84 6.66 5.23 13.99
N ALA A 85 5.47 4.88 13.49
CA ALA A 85 4.52 4.10 14.26
C ALA A 85 5.05 2.68 14.51
N LYS A 86 4.81 2.17 15.71
CA LYS A 86 4.97 0.74 16.00
C LYS A 86 3.76 0.00 15.43
N ALA A 87 4.02 -0.96 14.57
CA ALA A 87 3.00 -1.75 13.90
C ALA A 87 3.18 -3.24 14.17
N THR A 88 2.09 -3.98 14.14
CA THR A 88 2.09 -5.44 14.13
C THR A 88 1.88 -5.91 12.69
N VAL A 89 2.72 -6.83 12.23
CA VAL A 89 2.52 -7.50 10.94
C VAL A 89 1.34 -8.48 11.07
N ASP A 90 0.29 -8.26 10.28
CA ASP A 90 -0.89 -9.13 10.26
C ASP A 90 -0.71 -10.27 9.25
N SER A 91 -0.16 -9.96 8.07
CA SER A 91 0.14 -10.95 7.03
C SER A 91 1.32 -10.50 6.17
N ALA A 92 1.97 -11.44 5.48
CA ALA A 92 3.14 -11.18 4.64
C ALA A 92 3.14 -12.10 3.40
N HIS A 93 3.29 -11.53 2.21
CA HIS A 93 3.36 -12.33 0.97
C HIS A 93 4.25 -11.64 -0.07
N SER A 94 5.03 -12.41 -0.84
CA SER A 94 5.79 -11.89 -1.98
C SER A 94 4.88 -11.68 -3.19
N THR A 95 4.93 -10.50 -3.79
CA THR A 95 4.14 -10.18 -4.99
C THR A 95 4.73 -8.97 -5.72
N THR A 96 4.14 -8.61 -6.86
CA THR A 96 4.40 -7.33 -7.51
C THR A 96 3.43 -6.29 -6.97
N VAL A 97 3.97 -5.17 -6.48
CA VAL A 97 3.22 -3.97 -6.14
C VAL A 97 3.35 -2.91 -7.22
N TYR A 98 2.34 -2.06 -7.27
CA TYR A 98 2.26 -0.96 -8.21
C TYR A 98 2.02 0.32 -7.46
N MET A 99 2.79 1.34 -7.85
CA MET A 99 2.49 2.73 -7.56
C MET A 99 1.65 3.27 -8.71
N ILE A 100 0.53 3.93 -8.42
CA ILE A 100 -0.45 4.33 -9.44
C ILE A 100 -0.87 5.79 -9.33
N ASP A 101 -1.15 6.39 -10.48
CA ASP A 101 -1.86 7.66 -10.60
C ASP A 101 -3.31 7.39 -11.00
N PHE A 102 -4.29 7.93 -10.27
CA PHE A 102 -5.71 7.70 -10.60
C PHE A 102 -6.59 8.93 -10.34
N LEU A 103 -7.73 8.97 -11.03
CA LEU A 103 -8.78 9.94 -10.76
C LEU A 103 -9.87 9.25 -9.91
N PRO A 104 -10.17 9.73 -8.69
CA PRO A 104 -11.17 9.08 -7.85
C PRO A 104 -12.55 9.05 -8.51
N THR A 105 -13.27 7.94 -8.38
CA THR A 105 -14.64 7.80 -8.90
C THR A 105 -15.65 8.69 -8.17
N THR A 106 -15.31 9.13 -6.96
CA THR A 106 -16.04 10.12 -6.16
C THR A 106 -15.80 11.55 -6.63
N GLY A 107 -14.93 11.77 -7.63
CA GLY A 107 -14.53 13.08 -8.11
C GLY A 107 -13.35 13.68 -7.34
N GLY A 108 -12.92 14.89 -7.74
CA GLY A 108 -11.80 15.60 -7.12
C GLY A 108 -10.54 15.63 -7.98
N ALA A 109 -9.41 15.92 -7.34
CA ALA A 109 -8.11 16.00 -8.00
C ALA A 109 -7.53 14.62 -8.31
N MET A 110 -6.65 14.56 -9.31
CA MET A 110 -5.87 13.36 -9.59
C MET A 110 -4.97 13.02 -8.38
N VAL A 111 -5.08 11.79 -7.89
CA VAL A 111 -4.17 11.24 -6.89
C VAL A 111 -2.93 10.75 -7.63
N LYS A 112 -1.76 11.20 -7.17
CA LYS A 112 -0.46 10.88 -7.77
C LYS A 112 0.34 9.95 -6.86
N ASN A 113 1.07 9.00 -7.46
CA ASN A 113 1.98 8.11 -6.77
C ASN A 113 1.36 7.38 -5.57
N HIS A 114 0.10 6.95 -5.71
CA HIS A 114 -0.58 6.20 -4.66
C HIS A 114 0.11 4.86 -4.44
N GLN A 115 0.40 4.57 -3.17
CA GLN A 115 1.11 3.41 -2.68
C GLN A 115 0.18 2.69 -1.69
N TRP A 116 -0.05 1.39 -1.82
CA TRP A 116 0.31 0.49 -2.92
C TRP A 116 -0.93 -0.29 -3.35
N VAL A 117 -0.90 -0.83 -4.55
CA VAL A 117 -1.86 -1.87 -4.97
C VAL A 117 -1.10 -3.08 -5.49
N THR A 118 -1.64 -4.27 -5.28
CA THR A 118 -1.07 -5.53 -5.78
C THR A 118 -1.65 -5.90 -7.14
N GLU A 119 -1.05 -6.89 -7.83
CA GLU A 119 -1.52 -7.30 -9.16
C GLU A 119 -2.99 -7.76 -9.19
N ASN A 120 -3.43 -8.47 -8.14
CA ASN A 120 -4.79 -8.98 -8.05
C ASN A 120 -5.83 -7.87 -7.80
N GLU A 121 -5.39 -6.69 -7.35
CA GLU A 121 -6.23 -5.52 -7.10
C GLU A 121 -6.39 -4.65 -8.36
N LEU A 122 -5.78 -5.06 -9.47
CA LEU A 122 -5.84 -4.40 -10.77
C LEU A 122 -6.42 -5.33 -11.83
N SER A 123 -6.96 -4.74 -12.90
CA SER A 123 -7.27 -5.45 -14.14
C SER A 123 -6.83 -4.68 -15.36
N PRO A 124 -6.62 -5.37 -16.50
CA PRO A 124 -6.58 -4.70 -17.79
C PRO A 124 -7.85 -3.84 -17.99
N LEU A 125 -7.71 -2.75 -18.75
CA LEU A 125 -8.83 -1.95 -19.23
C LEU A 125 -9.55 -2.61 -20.41
#